data_AF-A0A7S1SQQ9-F1
#
_entry.id   AF-A0A7S1SQQ9-F1
#
_cell.length_a   1.000
_cell.length_b   1.000
_cell.length_c   1.000
_cell.angle_alpha   90.00
_cell.angle_beta   90.00
_cell.angle_gamma   90.00
#
_symmetry.space_group_name_H-M   'P 1'
#
loop_
_entity.id
_entity.type
_entity.pdbx_description
1 polymer ?
#
loop_
_entity_poly.entity_id
_entity_poly.type
_entity_poly.pdbx_seq_one_letter_code
_entity_poly.pdbx_strand_id
1 'polypeptide(L)'
;EEVLSPAIPSVGEDIHEVEGGTLLPPMQSARRGDELLKIKIDKWGFKEATGFIDPYLTVQVVNAKGELLESAQDTPITNRVKPNYVMFGHAVHIQTPLNALPDGAA
;
A
#
# COMPACT_ATOMS: atom_id res chain seq x y z
N GLU A 1 -14.59 28.56 -45.69
CA GLU A 1 -15.06 28.01 -44.40
C GLU A 1 -15.32 26.54 -44.62
N GLU A 2 -14.77 25.60 -43.87
CA GLU A 2 -14.51 25.58 -42.43
C GLU A 2 -13.28 24.69 -42.19
N VAL A 3 -12.25 25.20 -41.53
CA VAL A 3 -11.02 24.47 -41.22
C VAL A 3 -11.27 23.68 -39.93
N LEU A 4 -11.55 22.38 -40.05
CA LEU A 4 -11.67 21.50 -38.89
C LEU A 4 -10.30 21.37 -38.22
N SER A 5 -10.15 22.04 -37.08
CA SER A 5 -8.98 21.95 -36.22
C SER A 5 -9.00 20.60 -35.48
N PRO A 6 -7.87 19.90 -35.33
CA PRO A 6 -7.83 18.69 -34.50
C PRO A 6 -8.01 19.09 -33.03
N ALA A 7 -8.94 18.43 -32.34
CA ALA A 7 -9.13 18.58 -30.91
C ALA A 7 -7.86 18.12 -30.17
N ILE A 8 -7.26 19.01 -29.38
CA ILE A 8 -6.21 18.65 -28.42
C ILE A 8 -6.92 17.92 -27.28
N PRO A 9 -6.62 16.64 -27.00
CA PRO A 9 -7.14 16.00 -25.80
C PRO A 9 -6.64 16.77 -24.57
N SER A 10 -7.56 17.13 -23.68
CA SER A 10 -7.24 17.76 -22.41
C SER A 10 -6.30 16.85 -21.62
N VAL A 11 -5.12 17.35 -21.29
CA VAL A 11 -4.18 16.72 -20.35
C VAL A 11 -4.82 16.76 -18.96
N GLY A 12 -5.76 15.85 -18.72
CA GLY A 12 -6.11 15.40 -17.39
C GLY A 12 -5.16 14.27 -17.09
N GLU A 13 -4.16 14.55 -16.26
CA GLU A 13 -3.16 13.65 -15.70
C GLU A 13 -3.44 12.17 -15.99
N ASP A 14 -2.69 11.61 -16.94
CA ASP A 14 -2.64 10.18 -17.19
C ASP A 14 -2.28 9.49 -15.86
N ILE A 15 -3.30 8.87 -15.26
CA ILE A 15 -3.16 7.92 -14.15
C ILE A 15 -2.35 6.73 -14.65
N HIS A 16 -1.04 6.82 -14.58
CA HIS A 16 -0.15 5.67 -14.69
C HIS A 16 -0.07 4.99 -13.32
N GLU A 17 -1.11 4.22 -12.97
CA GLU A 17 -1.09 3.27 -11.86
C GLU A 17 -0.92 1.85 -12.41
N VAL A 18 0.30 1.48 -12.83
CA VAL A 18 0.74 0.07 -12.98
C VAL A 18 2.28 0.09 -12.91
N GLU A 19 2.94 -0.47 -11.88
CA GLU A 19 3.26 -1.90 -11.77
C GLU A 19 3.47 -2.34 -10.30
N GLY A 20 2.92 -3.50 -9.91
CA GLY A 20 3.45 -4.34 -8.83
C GLY A 20 3.11 -3.95 -7.40
N GLY A 21 2.11 -4.62 -6.83
CA GLY A 21 1.90 -4.75 -5.39
C GLY A 21 1.34 -6.14 -5.10
N THR A 22 1.57 -6.64 -3.89
CA THR A 22 1.11 -7.98 -3.45
C THR A 22 0.07 -7.90 -2.34
N LEU A 23 -0.54 -6.72 -2.16
CA LEU A 23 -1.62 -6.51 -1.18
C LEU A 23 -2.76 -7.51 -1.39
N LEU A 24 -3.17 -8.14 -0.30
CA LEU A 24 -4.22 -9.15 -0.28
C LEU A 24 -5.56 -8.49 0.13
N PRO A 25 -6.70 -9.06 -0.34
CA PRO A 25 -8.01 -8.62 0.12
C PRO A 25 -8.19 -8.90 1.63
N PRO A 26 -9.26 -8.36 2.25
CA PRO A 26 -9.64 -8.79 3.60
C PRO A 26 -9.72 -10.32 3.70
N MET A 27 -9.29 -10.87 4.83
CA MET A 27 -9.33 -12.32 5.08
C MET A 27 -10.72 -12.90 4.79
N GLN A 28 -10.79 -13.82 3.83
CA GLN A 28 -12.05 -14.44 3.41
C GLN A 28 -12.49 -15.60 4.31
N SER A 29 -11.56 -16.20 5.06
CA SER A 29 -11.77 -17.38 5.91
C SER A 29 -12.10 -17.04 7.37
N ALA A 30 -12.35 -15.78 7.69
CA ALA A 30 -12.64 -15.33 9.05
C ALA A 30 -13.90 -16.01 9.62
N ARG A 31 -13.81 -16.44 10.87
CA ARG A 31 -14.90 -17.09 11.60
C ARG A 31 -15.57 -16.10 12.54
N ARG A 32 -16.77 -16.47 13.01
CA ARG A 32 -17.46 -15.69 14.05
C ARG A 32 -16.60 -15.62 15.30
N GLY A 33 -16.31 -14.39 15.75
CA GLY A 33 -15.48 -14.13 16.93
C GLY A 33 -14.02 -13.82 16.61
N ASP A 34 -13.59 -13.93 15.35
CA ASP A 34 -12.26 -13.47 14.94
C ASP A 34 -12.19 -11.93 14.94
N GLU A 35 -11.05 -11.42 15.40
CA GLU A 35 -10.75 -9.99 15.39
C GLU A 35 -9.74 -9.70 14.26
N LEU A 36 -10.15 -8.89 13.29
CA LEU A 36 -9.35 -8.59 12.09
C LEU A 36 -8.75 -7.19 12.16
N LEU A 37 -7.51 -7.06 11.69
CA LEU A 37 -6.80 -5.77 11.63
C LEU A 37 -6.66 -5.29 10.18
N LYS A 38 -7.05 -4.03 9.97
CA LYS A 38 -6.81 -3.28 8.73
C LYS A 38 -6.01 -2.03 9.05
N ILE A 39 -4.86 -1.87 8.42
CA ILE A 39 -3.99 -0.72 8.59
C ILE A 39 -4.05 0.13 7.33
N LYS A 40 -4.54 1.36 7.43
CA LYS A 40 -4.48 2.32 6.32
C LYS A 40 -3.21 3.15 6.44
N ILE A 41 -2.36 3.10 5.43
CA ILE A 41 -1.11 3.86 5.39
C ILE A 41 -1.33 5.07 4.47
N ASP A 42 -1.62 6.23 5.06
CA ASP A 42 -1.86 7.45 4.29
C ASP A 42 -0.54 8.02 3.73
N LYS A 43 0.44 8.28 4.59
CA LYS A 43 1.74 8.86 4.22
C LYS A 43 2.82 8.57 5.27
N TRP A 44 4.08 8.55 4.87
CA TRP A 44 5.24 8.51 5.77
C TRP A 44 6.09 9.77 5.64
N GLY A 45 6.48 10.33 6.79
CA GLY A 45 7.31 11.54 6.85
C GLY A 45 8.80 11.20 6.73
N PHE A 46 9.53 11.99 5.95
CA PHE A 46 10.97 11.88 5.76
C PHE A 46 11.59 13.28 5.78
N LYS A 47 12.89 13.38 6.11
CA LYS A 47 13.59 14.67 6.05
C LYS A 47 13.76 15.15 4.60
N GLU A 48 14.04 14.22 3.69
CA GLU A 48 14.23 14.47 2.26
C GLU A 48 13.57 13.34 1.47
N ALA A 49 12.27 13.46 1.21
CA ALA A 49 11.50 12.43 0.51
C ALA A 49 11.66 12.48 -1.02
N THR A 50 12.07 13.61 -1.58
CA THR A 50 12.22 13.79 -3.05
C THR A 50 13.33 12.95 -3.67
N GLY A 51 14.22 12.36 -2.87
CA GLY A 51 15.26 11.46 -3.35
C GLY A 51 14.80 10.02 -3.57
N PHE A 52 13.59 9.64 -3.15
CA PHE A 52 13.09 8.28 -3.37
C PHE A 52 12.70 8.05 -4.83
N ILE A 53 13.18 6.94 -5.39
CA ILE A 53 12.81 6.43 -6.72
C ILE A 53 11.93 5.21 -6.49
N ASP A 54 10.77 5.18 -7.14
CA ASP A 54 9.79 4.11 -7.08
C ASP A 54 9.51 3.57 -5.66
N PRO A 55 9.16 4.45 -4.69
CA PRO A 55 8.95 4.02 -3.33
C PRO A 55 7.72 3.12 -3.19
N TYR A 56 7.85 2.07 -2.39
CA TYR A 56 6.78 1.19 -1.94
C TYR A 56 7.03 0.79 -0.47
N LEU A 57 6.05 0.14 0.16
CA LEU A 57 6.17 -0.41 1.51
C LEU A 57 5.93 -1.91 1.49
N THR A 58 6.77 -2.66 2.20
CA THR A 58 6.51 -4.05 2.57
C THR A 58 5.99 -4.10 4.00
N VAL A 59 4.89 -4.83 4.22
CA VAL A 59 4.34 -5.13 5.54
C VAL A 59 4.47 -6.63 5.79
N GLN A 60 5.00 -6.97 6.95
CA GLN A 60 5.20 -8.33 7.42
C GLN A 60 4.73 -8.42 8.86
N VAL A 61 4.20 -9.59 9.23
CA VAL A 61 3.91 -9.93 10.62
C VAL A 61 4.89 -11.02 11.02
N VAL A 62 5.64 -10.76 12.10
CA VAL A 62 6.67 -11.69 12.60
C VAL A 62 6.40 -12.08 14.03
N ASN A 63 6.89 -13.24 14.44
CA ASN A 63 6.90 -13.63 15.84
C ASN A 63 8.08 -12.99 16.61
N ALA A 64 8.19 -13.26 17.91
CA ALA A 64 9.26 -12.74 18.76
C ALA A 64 10.69 -13.17 18.33
N LYS A 65 10.82 -14.16 17.44
CA LYS A 65 12.10 -14.59 16.85
C LYS A 65 12.39 -13.93 15.50
N GLY A 66 11.47 -13.11 14.99
CA GLY A 66 11.56 -12.50 13.66
C GLY A 66 11.13 -13.43 12.51
N GLU A 67 10.49 -14.57 12.81
CA GLU A 67 10.01 -15.50 11.79
C GLU A 67 8.64 -15.04 11.27
N LEU A 68 8.43 -15.09 9.95
CA LEU A 68 7.17 -14.69 9.32
C LEU A 68 6.02 -15.59 9.77
N LEU A 69 4.94 -14.96 10.21
CA LEU A 69 3.67 -15.63 10.55
C LEU A 69 2.72 -15.71 9.36
N GLU A 70 2.86 -14.80 8.40
CA GLU A 70 2.09 -14.76 7.16
C GLU A 70 2.94 -14.25 6.00
N SER A 71 2.40 -14.33 4.77
CA SER A 71 3.05 -13.79 3.58
C SER A 71 3.21 -12.27 3.68
N ALA A 72 4.39 -11.78 3.33
CA ALA A 72 4.65 -10.35 3.18
C ALA A 72 3.71 -9.74 2.12
N GLN A 73 3.32 -8.49 2.34
CA GLN A 73 2.47 -7.73 1.43
C GLN A 73 3.15 -6.42 1.06
N ASP A 74 3.27 -6.17 -0.23
CA ASP A 74 3.88 -4.97 -0.79
C ASP A 74 2.80 -4.04 -1.31
N THR A 75 2.85 -2.77 -0.93
CA THR A 75 2.04 -1.74 -1.58
C THR A 75 2.51 -1.56 -3.02
N PRO A 76 1.62 -1.11 -3.91
CA PRO A 76 2.06 -0.55 -5.19
C PRO A 76 3.11 0.55 -5.00
N ILE A 77 3.94 0.72 -6.02
CA ILE A 77 4.83 1.87 -6.15
C ILE A 77 4.00 3.15 -6.20
N THR A 78 4.45 4.22 -5.56
CA THR A 78 3.80 5.53 -5.58
C THR A 78 4.71 6.64 -6.10
N ASN A 79 4.16 7.46 -6.99
CA ASN A 79 4.83 8.66 -7.50
C ASN A 79 4.42 9.93 -6.72
N ARG A 80 3.61 9.78 -5.65
CA ARG A 80 3.06 10.89 -4.87
C ARG A 80 4.02 11.35 -3.78
N VAL A 81 5.16 11.89 -4.22
CA VAL A 81 6.26 12.35 -3.35
C VAL A 81 6.17 13.85 -3.11
N LYS A 82 6.45 14.28 -1.88
CA LYS A 82 6.57 15.69 -1.45
C LYS A 82 7.92 15.89 -0.74
N PRO A 83 8.40 17.14 -0.51
CA PRO A 83 9.72 17.36 0.08
C PRO A 83 9.97 16.61 1.39
N ASN A 84 8.95 16.48 2.23
CA ASN A 84 9.05 15.92 3.58
C ASN A 84 8.16 14.69 3.83
N TYR A 85 7.52 14.12 2.80
CA TYR A 85 6.77 12.88 2.96
C TYR A 85 6.48 12.19 1.61
N VAL A 86 6.20 10.89 1.68
CA VAL A 86 5.67 10.07 0.58
C VAL A 86 4.25 9.65 0.90
N MET A 87 3.32 9.76 -0.05
CA MET A 87 1.92 9.34 0.13
C MET A 87 1.71 7.96 -0.51
N PHE A 88 1.21 7.01 0.27
CA PHE A 88 0.87 5.66 -0.21
C PHE A 88 -0.63 5.54 -0.45
N GLY A 89 -1.45 5.79 0.58
CA GLY A 89 -2.90 5.81 0.47
C GLY A 89 -3.56 4.42 0.37
N HIS A 90 -2.79 3.34 0.55
CA HIS A 90 -3.29 1.97 0.51
C HIS A 90 -3.62 1.43 1.91
N ALA A 91 -4.47 0.40 1.95
CA ALA A 91 -4.73 -0.34 3.17
C ALA A 91 -4.18 -1.76 3.06
N VAL A 92 -3.56 -2.21 4.15
CA VAL A 92 -3.06 -3.58 4.30
C VAL A 92 -3.99 -4.33 5.24
N HIS A 93 -4.38 -5.53 4.83
CA HIS A 93 -5.20 -6.44 5.62
C HIS A 93 -4.30 -7.51 6.21
N ILE A 94 -4.21 -7.56 7.55
CA ILE A 94 -3.48 -8.63 8.21
C ILE A 94 -4.24 -9.95 7.97
N GLN A 95 -3.51 -10.96 7.51
CA GLN A 95 -4.06 -12.23 7.05
C GLN A 95 -4.09 -13.30 8.14
N THR A 96 -3.90 -12.90 9.39
CA THR A 96 -4.03 -13.71 10.59
C THR A 96 -4.90 -12.96 11.61
N PRO A 97 -5.93 -13.59 12.19
CA PRO A 97 -6.75 -12.93 13.22
C PRO A 97 -5.90 -12.56 14.44
N LEU A 98 -6.19 -11.41 15.06
CA LEU A 98 -5.43 -10.92 16.21
C LEU A 98 -5.43 -11.91 17.38
N ASN A 99 -6.57 -12.55 17.60
CA ASN A 99 -6.76 -13.60 18.61
C ASN A 99 -5.99 -14.90 18.31
N ALA A 100 -5.39 -15.04 17.13
CA ALA A 100 -4.55 -16.17 16.75
C ALA A 100 -3.06 -15.82 16.68
N LEU A 101 -2.68 -14.55 16.86
CA LEU A 101 -1.29 -14.14 16.90
C LEU A 101 -0.66 -14.55 18.24
N PRO A 102 0.58 -15.08 18.23
CA PRO A 102 1.29 -15.40 19.45
C PRO A 102 1.73 -14.12 20.19
N ASP A 103 1.92 -14.25 21.50
CA ASP A 103 2.50 -13.17 22.30
C ASP A 103 3.87 -12.76 21.76
N GLY A 104 4.10 -11.44 21.68
CA GLY A 104 5.32 -10.88 21.13
C GLY A 104 5.38 -10.86 19.60
N ALA A 105 4.27 -11.12 18.90
CA ALA A 105 4.15 -10.78 17.49
C ALA A 105 4.25 -9.25 17.26
N ALA A 106 4.82 -8.86 16.12
CA ALA A 106 5.02 -7.47 15.71
C ALA A 106 4.66 -7.28 14.23
#